data_AF-A0A2V2XEE6-F1
#
_entry.id   AF-A0A2V2XEE6-F1
#
_cell.length_a   1.000
_cell.length_b   1.000
_cell.length_c   1.000
_cell.angle_alpha   90.00
_cell.angle_beta   90.00
_cell.angle_gamma   90.00
#
_symmetry.space_group_name_H-M   'P 1'
#
loop_
_entity.id
_entity.type
_entity.pdbx_description
1 polymer ?
#
loop_
_entity_poly.entity_id
_entity_poly.type
_entity_poly.pdbx_seq_one_letter_code
_entity_poly.pdbx_strand_id
1 'polypeptide(L)'
;MGKTKGHPRRDEGQKGWKGAQRGGFCSREPCTNPCSVPLAMWDFEQCDPDACSGRRLYRQNALRLLKLREPFHGVVLTPTATEFMSPADVDIIAQFGAAVVDCSWKQLHAVPWRQMKMGAPRLLPLLIAANPVNYGRPSKLNCAEALAGALAIAGRMEDARCVLSYFSWGDSFFDVNAELLEGYSKCANPAEVVAFQGKYVETEAVESAARREIDLNNMDLMDAVPLNVKRGKMRSRNKWKNEDGRDELEEEEEEEEEETKKQLAELETSDDAE
;
A
#
# COMPACT_ATOMS: atom_id res chain seq x y z
N MET A 1 -73.06 37.18 -13.07
CA MET A 1 -72.23 37.16 -14.29
C MET A 1 -70.81 37.58 -13.94
N GLY A 2 -69.76 36.94 -14.50
CA GLY A 2 -68.45 37.60 -14.64
C GLY A 2 -67.19 36.92 -14.06
N LYS A 3 -66.93 35.66 -14.45
CA LYS A 3 -65.61 35.05 -14.78
C LYS A 3 -64.36 35.54 -14.02
N THR A 4 -63.86 34.71 -13.09
CA THR A 4 -62.45 34.72 -12.68
C THR A 4 -61.60 34.00 -13.73
N LYS A 5 -60.51 34.66 -14.17
CA LYS A 5 -59.62 34.22 -15.25
C LYS A 5 -58.76 33.03 -14.79
N GLY A 6 -58.87 31.92 -15.51
CA GLY A 6 -57.90 30.82 -15.45
C GLY A 6 -56.61 31.22 -16.17
N HIS A 7 -55.47 30.96 -15.54
CA HIS A 7 -54.17 30.95 -16.19
C HIS A 7 -53.73 29.51 -16.46
N PRO A 8 -53.23 29.20 -17.67
CA PRO A 8 -52.83 27.85 -18.05
C PRO A 8 -51.48 27.47 -17.44
N ARG A 9 -51.38 26.20 -17.02
CA ARG A 9 -50.13 25.53 -16.69
C ARG A 9 -49.19 25.59 -17.90
N ARG A 10 -47.99 26.13 -17.72
CA ARG A 10 -46.88 25.95 -18.66
C ARG A 10 -46.02 24.79 -18.18
N ASP A 11 -46.05 23.70 -18.96
CA ASP A 11 -44.99 22.71 -19.03
C ASP A 11 -43.71 23.41 -19.47
N GLU A 12 -42.73 23.52 -18.57
CA GLU A 12 -41.35 23.81 -18.96
C GLU A 12 -40.53 22.53 -18.83
N GLY A 13 -40.13 22.04 -20.01
CA GLY A 13 -39.50 20.75 -20.20
C GLY A 13 -38.17 20.60 -19.46
N GLN A 14 -38.02 19.40 -18.89
CA GLN A 14 -36.76 18.81 -18.47
C GLN A 14 -35.76 18.83 -19.64
N LYS A 15 -34.84 19.80 -19.64
CA LYS A 15 -33.62 19.70 -20.43
C LYS A 15 -32.66 18.78 -19.67
N GLY A 16 -32.59 17.53 -20.13
CA GLY A 16 -31.68 16.52 -19.62
C GLY A 16 -30.23 17.01 -19.67
N TRP A 17 -29.59 17.03 -18.51
CA TRP A 17 -28.14 17.07 -18.42
C TRP A 17 -27.59 15.78 -19.03
N LYS A 18 -27.05 15.90 -20.24
CA LYS A 18 -26.23 14.85 -20.85
C LYS A 18 -24.99 14.70 -19.98
N GLY A 19 -24.97 13.63 -19.19
CA GLY A 19 -23.83 13.24 -18.37
C GLY A 19 -22.58 13.10 -19.23
N ALA A 20 -21.53 13.82 -18.83
CA ALA A 20 -20.20 13.67 -19.37
C ALA A 20 -19.77 12.20 -19.27
N GLN A 21 -19.22 11.70 -20.36
CA GLN A 21 -18.90 10.30 -20.56
C GLN A 21 -17.90 9.82 -19.49
N ARG A 22 -18.27 8.69 -18.89
CA ARG A 22 -17.51 7.94 -17.88
C ARG A 22 -16.08 7.69 -18.38
N GLY A 23 -15.11 8.24 -17.66
CA GLY A 23 -13.71 7.86 -17.80
C GLY A 23 -13.56 6.34 -17.65
N GLY A 24 -12.74 5.76 -18.53
CA GLY A 24 -12.62 4.33 -18.76
C GLY A 24 -12.47 3.53 -17.47
N PHE A 25 -13.25 2.46 -17.40
CA PHE A 25 -13.12 1.38 -16.44
C PHE A 25 -11.72 0.77 -16.65
N CYS A 26 -10.74 1.14 -15.82
CA CYS A 26 -9.49 0.39 -15.77
C CYS A 26 -9.83 -1.03 -15.30
N SER A 27 -9.88 -1.95 -16.24
CA SER A 27 -10.07 -3.39 -16.08
C SER A 27 -8.87 -4.00 -15.36
N ARG A 28 -8.74 -3.71 -14.07
CA ARG A 28 -8.03 -4.63 -13.17
C ARG A 28 -9.09 -5.58 -12.65
N GLU A 29 -8.92 -6.87 -12.94
CA GLU A 29 -9.74 -7.93 -12.35
C GLU A 29 -9.74 -7.73 -10.82
N PRO A 30 -10.90 -7.72 -10.15
CA PRO A 30 -10.92 -7.78 -8.70
C PRO A 30 -10.15 -9.02 -8.26
N CYS A 31 -9.39 -8.91 -7.17
CA CYS A 31 -8.65 -10.04 -6.63
C CYS A 31 -9.57 -11.27 -6.55
N THR A 32 -9.12 -12.39 -7.13
CA THR A 32 -9.88 -13.64 -7.28
C THR A 32 -10.30 -14.28 -5.95
N ASN A 33 -9.83 -13.72 -4.82
CA ASN A 33 -10.22 -14.09 -3.48
C ASN A 33 -10.64 -12.83 -2.70
N PRO A 34 -11.94 -12.65 -2.36
CA PRO A 34 -12.36 -11.57 -1.47
C PRO A 34 -11.67 -11.72 -0.12
N CYS A 35 -11.44 -10.60 0.58
CA CYS A 35 -10.95 -10.64 1.95
C CYS A 35 -11.85 -11.56 2.78
N SER A 36 -11.23 -12.45 3.53
CA SER A 36 -11.94 -13.43 4.35
C SER A 36 -12.56 -12.82 5.62
N VAL A 37 -12.16 -11.59 5.96
CA VAL A 37 -12.71 -10.80 7.07
C VAL A 37 -13.56 -9.64 6.56
N PRO A 38 -14.63 -9.28 7.29
CA PRO A 38 -15.46 -8.15 6.91
C PRO A 38 -14.69 -6.84 7.11
N LEU A 39 -14.67 -6.01 6.07
CA LEU A 39 -14.08 -4.67 6.10
C LEU A 39 -15.18 -3.61 6.08
N ALA A 40 -15.04 -2.60 6.94
CA ALA A 40 -16.02 -1.52 7.04
C ALA A 40 -15.38 -0.13 7.16
N MET A 41 -16.15 0.92 6.90
CA MET A 41 -15.66 2.29 6.95
C MET A 41 -16.77 3.27 7.28
N TRP A 42 -16.50 4.20 8.19
CA TRP A 42 -17.29 5.43 8.30
C TRP A 42 -16.74 6.46 7.33
N ASP A 43 -17.63 7.02 6.53
CA ASP A 43 -17.27 8.07 5.58
C ASP A 43 -17.95 9.39 5.94
N PHE A 44 -17.14 10.45 5.95
CA PHE A 44 -17.56 11.82 6.22
C PHE A 44 -17.59 12.71 4.98
N GLU A 45 -17.31 12.17 3.80
CA GLU A 45 -17.35 12.88 2.51
C GLU A 45 -16.49 14.16 2.51
N GLN A 46 -15.38 14.14 3.29
CA GLN A 46 -14.45 15.26 3.42
C GLN A 46 -13.33 15.24 2.36
N CYS A 47 -13.22 14.14 1.62
CA CYS A 47 -12.22 13.90 0.59
C CYS A 47 -12.89 13.80 -0.78
N ASP A 48 -12.17 14.15 -1.84
CA ASP A 48 -12.66 13.95 -3.20
C ASP A 48 -12.97 12.46 -3.44
N PRO A 49 -14.18 12.12 -3.90
CA PRO A 49 -14.62 10.73 -3.98
C PRO A 49 -13.75 9.89 -4.91
N ASP A 50 -13.16 10.50 -5.94
CA ASP A 50 -12.30 9.83 -6.92
C ASP A 50 -10.88 9.57 -6.44
N ALA A 51 -10.35 10.46 -5.59
CA ALA A 51 -9.03 10.29 -5.01
C ALA A 51 -9.06 9.46 -3.71
N CYS A 52 -10.21 9.37 -3.05
CA CYS A 52 -10.33 8.66 -1.79
C CYS A 52 -10.11 7.15 -1.95
N SER A 53 -9.05 6.65 -1.29
CA SER A 53 -8.71 5.22 -1.23
C SER A 53 -9.83 4.36 -0.63
N GLY A 54 -10.54 4.86 0.39
CA GLY A 54 -11.68 4.19 1.00
C GLY A 54 -12.86 4.06 0.04
N ARG A 55 -13.27 5.17 -0.61
CA ARG A 55 -14.33 5.15 -1.63
C ARG A 55 -13.98 4.25 -2.82
N ARG A 56 -12.70 4.17 -3.20
CA ARG A 56 -12.24 3.23 -4.22
C ARG A 56 -12.48 1.78 -3.83
N LEU A 57 -12.17 1.38 -2.59
CA LEU A 57 -12.47 0.03 -2.07
C LEU A 57 -13.98 -0.25 -2.05
N TYR A 58 -14.80 0.76 -1.68
CA TYR A 58 -16.26 0.63 -1.70
C TYR A 58 -16.81 0.38 -3.11
N ARG A 59 -16.32 1.10 -4.14
CA ARG A 59 -16.73 0.88 -5.54
C ARG A 59 -16.41 -0.53 -6.05
N GLN A 60 -15.37 -1.15 -5.50
CA GLN A 60 -14.95 -2.50 -5.85
C GLN A 60 -15.64 -3.58 -4.99
N ASN A 61 -16.64 -3.21 -4.18
CA ASN A 61 -17.33 -4.11 -3.24
C ASN A 61 -16.40 -4.81 -2.23
N ALA A 62 -15.20 -4.28 -1.98
CA ALA A 62 -14.25 -4.84 -1.03
C ALA A 62 -14.52 -4.44 0.43
N LEU A 63 -15.42 -3.47 0.63
CA LEU A 63 -15.61 -2.71 1.86
C LEU A 63 -17.08 -2.31 1.99
N ARG A 64 -17.61 -2.30 3.22
CA ARG A 64 -18.96 -1.81 3.54
C ARG A 64 -18.93 -0.41 4.17
N LEU A 65 -19.82 0.49 3.74
CA LEU A 65 -20.02 1.77 4.41
C LEU A 65 -20.91 1.62 5.65
N LEU A 66 -20.48 2.24 6.74
CA LEU A 66 -21.19 2.29 8.01
C LEU A 66 -21.95 3.61 8.14
N LYS A 67 -23.17 3.55 8.66
CA LYS A 67 -23.88 4.77 9.08
C LYS A 67 -23.26 5.30 10.38
N LEU A 68 -23.36 6.62 10.61
CA LEU A 68 -22.71 7.27 11.76
C LEU A 68 -22.98 6.61 13.13
N ARG A 69 -24.23 6.19 13.38
CA ARG A 69 -24.65 5.56 14.65
C ARG A 69 -24.64 4.03 14.61
N GLU A 70 -24.23 3.45 13.49
CA GLU A 70 -24.13 2.01 13.34
C GLU A 70 -22.93 1.50 14.14
N PRO A 71 -23.10 0.49 15.00
CA PRO A 71 -21.98 -0.08 15.74
C PRO A 71 -21.12 -0.98 14.86
N PHE A 72 -19.81 -0.96 15.12
CA PHE A 72 -18.89 -1.95 14.59
C PHE A 72 -18.15 -2.61 15.74
N HIS A 73 -18.26 -3.94 15.84
CA HIS A 73 -17.75 -4.69 16.98
C HIS A 73 -16.28 -5.11 16.84
N GLY A 74 -15.70 -5.00 15.65
CA GLY A 74 -14.31 -5.35 15.38
C GLY A 74 -13.32 -4.24 15.73
N VAL A 75 -12.11 -4.39 15.18
CA VAL A 75 -11.04 -3.41 15.34
C VAL A 75 -11.34 -2.18 14.52
N VAL A 76 -11.32 -1.00 15.15
CA VAL A 76 -11.52 0.28 14.48
C VAL A 76 -10.23 1.08 14.51
N LEU A 77 -9.67 1.34 13.34
CA LEU A 77 -8.51 2.20 13.18
C LEU A 77 -8.95 3.66 13.24
N THR A 78 -8.50 4.35 14.29
CA THR A 78 -8.84 5.76 14.52
C THR A 78 -7.65 6.51 15.12
N PRO A 79 -7.39 7.76 14.70
CA PRO A 79 -6.34 8.59 15.31
C PRO A 79 -6.65 8.97 16.77
N THR A 80 -7.89 8.77 17.23
CA THR A 80 -8.29 9.05 18.62
C THR A 80 -8.06 7.88 19.58
N ALA A 81 -7.57 6.74 19.09
CA ALA A 81 -7.32 5.57 19.91
C ALA A 81 -6.08 5.77 20.79
N THR A 82 -6.12 5.17 21.99
CA THR A 82 -5.00 5.19 22.94
C THR A 82 -4.15 3.92 22.89
N GLU A 83 -4.74 2.80 22.48
CA GLU A 83 -4.10 1.49 22.46
C GLU A 83 -3.57 1.18 21.06
N PHE A 84 -2.32 0.73 20.98
CA PHE A 84 -1.72 0.33 19.70
C PHE A 84 -2.26 -1.02 19.25
N MET A 85 -2.44 -1.13 17.94
CA MET A 85 -2.76 -2.38 17.28
C MET A 85 -1.59 -3.36 17.44
N SER A 86 -1.90 -4.59 17.81
CA SER A 86 -0.90 -5.64 18.03
C SER A 86 -1.42 -7.02 17.60
N PRO A 87 -0.56 -8.05 17.52
CA PRO A 87 -1.00 -9.42 17.25
C PRO A 87 -1.99 -10.00 18.28
N ALA A 88 -2.20 -9.36 19.44
CA ALA A 88 -3.27 -9.73 20.36
C ALA A 88 -4.68 -9.47 19.80
N ASP A 89 -4.83 -8.60 18.79
CA ASP A 89 -6.13 -8.25 18.21
C ASP A 89 -6.60 -9.22 17.11
N VAL A 90 -5.84 -10.30 16.85
CA VAL A 90 -6.09 -11.28 15.79
C VAL A 90 -7.47 -11.92 15.91
N ASP A 91 -7.86 -12.33 17.11
CA ASP A 91 -9.15 -12.98 17.34
C ASP A 91 -10.33 -12.02 17.08
N ILE A 92 -10.18 -10.75 17.43
CA ILE A 92 -11.18 -9.72 17.20
C ILE A 92 -11.34 -9.48 15.69
N ILE A 93 -10.23 -9.39 14.96
CA ILE A 93 -10.22 -9.22 13.51
C ILE A 93 -10.82 -10.45 12.81
N ALA A 94 -10.50 -11.65 13.26
CA ALA A 94 -11.03 -12.89 12.69
C ALA A 94 -12.55 -13.02 12.88
N GLN A 95 -13.07 -12.61 14.04
CA GLN A 95 -14.51 -12.73 14.35
C GLN A 95 -15.35 -11.59 13.80
N PHE A 96 -14.89 -10.34 13.95
CA PHE A 96 -15.70 -9.15 13.69
C PHE A 96 -15.14 -8.26 12.58
N GLY A 97 -13.91 -8.51 12.13
CA GLY A 97 -13.26 -7.76 11.06
C GLY A 97 -12.60 -6.46 11.49
N ALA A 98 -12.30 -5.62 10.50
CA ALA A 98 -11.61 -4.35 10.68
C ALA A 98 -12.38 -3.19 10.03
N ALA A 99 -12.34 -2.03 10.67
CA ALA A 99 -12.92 -0.80 10.15
C ALA A 99 -11.99 0.39 10.25
N VAL A 100 -12.22 1.39 9.40
CA VAL A 100 -11.46 2.64 9.37
C VAL A 100 -12.39 3.85 9.37
N VAL A 101 -11.94 4.97 9.90
CA VAL A 101 -12.65 6.25 9.82
C VAL A 101 -12.04 7.10 8.70
N ASP A 102 -12.75 7.26 7.59
CA ASP A 102 -12.33 8.09 6.47
C ASP A 102 -12.65 9.56 6.73
N CYS A 103 -11.61 10.31 7.05
CA CYS A 103 -11.70 11.73 7.30
C CYS A 103 -10.45 12.43 6.78
N SER A 104 -10.60 13.70 6.41
CA SER A 104 -9.45 14.49 6.01
C SER A 104 -8.61 14.85 7.24
N TRP A 105 -7.30 14.77 7.11
CA TRP A 105 -6.37 15.20 8.17
C TRP A 105 -6.60 16.65 8.63
N LYS A 106 -7.19 17.49 7.77
CA LYS A 106 -7.49 18.90 8.05
C LYS A 106 -8.76 19.09 8.90
N GLN A 107 -9.65 18.11 8.94
CA GLN A 107 -10.99 18.24 9.53
C GLN A 107 -11.30 17.19 10.60
N LEU A 108 -10.27 16.68 11.29
CA LEU A 108 -10.44 15.75 12.42
C LEU A 108 -11.36 16.31 13.51
N HIS A 109 -11.37 17.63 13.71
CA HIS A 109 -12.24 18.30 14.69
C HIS A 109 -13.73 18.26 14.32
N ALA A 110 -14.06 18.12 13.04
CA ALA A 110 -15.44 18.07 12.56
C ALA A 110 -16.08 16.69 12.73
N VAL A 111 -15.28 15.66 13.02
CA VAL A 111 -15.76 14.28 13.14
C VAL A 111 -16.46 14.10 14.50
N PRO A 112 -17.73 13.65 14.53
CA PRO A 112 -18.48 13.44 15.76
C PRO A 112 -18.12 12.12 16.44
N TRP A 113 -16.88 12.00 16.94
CA TRP A 113 -16.32 10.80 17.57
C TRP A 113 -17.23 10.18 18.64
N ARG A 114 -17.93 11.02 19.42
CA ARG A 114 -18.84 10.58 20.51
C ARG A 114 -20.07 9.81 20.03
N GLN A 115 -20.47 9.96 18.76
CA GLN A 115 -21.64 9.30 18.20
C GLN A 115 -21.30 7.93 17.60
N MET A 116 -20.03 7.68 17.30
CA MET A 116 -19.56 6.42 16.75
C MET A 116 -19.49 5.36 17.85
N LYS A 117 -19.99 4.18 17.55
CA LYS A 117 -19.91 3.02 18.44
C LYS A 117 -18.82 2.08 17.93
N MET A 118 -17.60 2.31 18.43
CA MET A 118 -16.41 1.53 18.10
C MET A 118 -16.23 0.42 19.14
N GLY A 119 -16.07 -0.83 18.70
CA GLY A 119 -15.81 -1.98 19.56
C GLY A 119 -14.42 -1.93 20.17
N ALA A 120 -13.40 -2.14 19.33
CA ALA A 120 -12.00 -2.08 19.74
C ALA A 120 -11.26 -0.97 18.98
N PRO A 121 -11.27 0.29 19.46
CA PRO A 121 -10.50 1.36 18.83
C PRO A 121 -8.99 1.12 19.01
N ARG A 122 -8.23 1.15 17.91
CA ARG A 122 -6.78 0.93 17.87
C ARG A 122 -6.06 2.01 17.08
N LEU A 123 -4.85 2.34 17.53
CA LEU A 123 -3.90 3.17 16.81
C LEU A 123 -2.93 2.27 16.06
N LEU A 124 -2.66 2.58 14.80
CA LEU A 124 -1.69 1.80 14.04
C LEU A 124 -0.27 2.19 14.48
N PRO A 125 0.65 1.22 14.70
CA PRO A 125 2.05 1.55 14.95
C PRO A 125 2.70 2.19 13.71
N LEU A 126 3.92 2.66 13.89
CA LEU A 126 4.70 3.33 12.84
C LEU A 126 4.79 2.44 11.60
N LEU A 127 4.24 2.95 10.51
CA LEU A 127 4.45 2.42 9.16
C LEU A 127 4.70 3.59 8.22
N ILE A 128 5.43 3.32 7.16
CA ILE A 128 5.78 4.27 6.12
C ILE A 128 4.76 4.18 4.99
N ALA A 129 4.25 5.34 4.56
CA ALA A 129 3.32 5.39 3.44
C ALA A 129 4.01 5.05 2.12
N ALA A 130 3.37 4.21 1.30
CA ALA A 130 3.76 3.91 -0.07
C ALA A 130 2.79 4.51 -1.11
N ASN A 131 1.73 5.18 -0.64
CA ASN A 131 0.81 5.91 -1.48
C ASN A 131 1.51 7.04 -2.25
N PRO A 132 1.02 7.41 -3.45
CA PRO A 132 1.66 8.42 -4.29
C PRO A 132 1.63 9.84 -3.70
N VAL A 133 0.74 10.10 -2.74
CA VAL A 133 0.55 11.45 -2.15
C VAL A 133 1.54 11.72 -1.02
N ASN A 134 1.81 10.73 -0.17
CA ASN A 134 2.62 10.85 1.04
C ASN A 134 3.78 9.84 1.06
N TYR A 135 4.24 9.36 -0.10
CA TYR A 135 5.29 8.37 -0.20
C TYR A 135 6.49 8.69 0.71
N GLY A 136 6.95 7.70 1.48
CA GLY A 136 8.08 7.81 2.39
C GLY A 136 7.78 8.57 3.69
N ARG A 137 6.58 9.11 3.88
CA ARG A 137 6.23 9.83 5.12
C ARG A 137 5.80 8.84 6.21
N PRO A 138 6.35 8.97 7.44
CA PRO A 138 5.97 8.12 8.55
C PRO A 138 4.54 8.42 9.02
N SER A 139 3.77 7.38 9.31
CA SER A 139 2.41 7.44 9.88
C SER A 139 1.40 8.28 9.07
N LYS A 140 1.67 8.54 7.78
CA LYS A 140 0.79 9.27 6.86
C LYS A 140 0.11 8.34 5.86
N LEU A 141 -0.43 7.25 6.39
CA LEU A 141 -1.13 6.23 5.64
C LEU A 141 -2.49 6.74 5.15
N ASN A 142 -2.94 6.20 4.02
CA ASN A 142 -4.32 6.32 3.58
C ASN A 142 -5.19 5.21 4.19
N CYS A 143 -6.51 5.27 4.00
CA CYS A 143 -7.45 4.32 4.59
C CYS A 143 -7.21 2.87 4.13
N ALA A 144 -6.79 2.66 2.88
CA ALA A 144 -6.48 1.34 2.36
C ALA A 144 -5.20 0.74 2.96
N GLU A 145 -4.13 1.54 3.07
CA GLU A 145 -2.87 1.17 3.73
C GLU A 145 -3.07 0.93 5.23
N ALA A 146 -3.91 1.73 5.88
CA ALA A 146 -4.24 1.53 7.29
C ALA A 146 -4.92 0.17 7.51
N LEU A 147 -5.94 -0.16 6.70
CA LEU A 147 -6.59 -1.47 6.75
C LEU A 147 -5.61 -2.61 6.46
N ALA A 148 -4.80 -2.48 5.40
CA ALA A 148 -3.82 -3.49 5.04
C ALA A 148 -2.73 -3.67 6.10
N GLY A 149 -2.23 -2.59 6.69
CA GLY A 149 -1.26 -2.62 7.77
C GLY A 149 -1.81 -3.32 9.01
N ALA A 150 -3.06 -3.05 9.39
CA ALA A 150 -3.71 -3.74 10.50
C ALA A 150 -3.85 -5.25 10.23
N LEU A 151 -4.30 -5.63 9.03
CA LEU A 151 -4.39 -7.04 8.65
C LEU A 151 -3.03 -7.73 8.64
N ALA A 152 -1.99 -7.05 8.15
CA ALA A 152 -0.63 -7.57 8.09
C ALA A 152 -0.04 -7.80 9.49
N ILE A 153 -0.21 -6.85 10.42
CA ILE A 153 0.23 -7.02 11.82
C ILE A 153 -0.56 -8.14 12.52
N ALA A 154 -1.82 -8.33 12.15
CA ALA A 154 -2.65 -9.44 12.63
C ALA A 154 -2.30 -10.79 11.97
N GLY A 155 -1.18 -10.89 11.25
CA GLY A 155 -0.76 -12.13 10.58
C GLY A 155 -1.64 -12.53 9.38
N ARG A 156 -2.57 -11.69 8.94
CA ARG A 156 -3.47 -11.93 7.81
C ARG A 156 -2.92 -11.28 6.54
N MET A 157 -1.72 -11.72 6.15
CA MET A 157 -0.98 -11.11 5.04
C MET A 157 -1.71 -11.26 3.69
N GLU A 158 -2.42 -12.36 3.48
CA GLU A 158 -3.21 -12.63 2.28
C GLU A 158 -4.36 -11.62 2.16
N ASP A 159 -5.10 -11.38 3.24
CA ASP A 159 -6.17 -10.37 3.25
C ASP A 159 -5.59 -8.96 3.05
N ALA A 160 -4.45 -8.66 3.67
CA ALA A 160 -3.76 -7.38 3.47
C ALA A 160 -3.39 -7.14 1.99
N ARG A 161 -2.83 -8.15 1.32
CA ARG A 161 -2.52 -8.10 -0.11
C ARG A 161 -3.77 -7.96 -0.95
N CYS A 162 -4.87 -8.63 -0.59
CA CYS A 162 -6.15 -8.47 -1.28
C CYS A 162 -6.65 -7.01 -1.22
N VAL A 163 -6.56 -6.35 -0.06
CA VAL A 163 -6.94 -4.92 0.08
C VAL A 163 -6.11 -4.02 -0.83
N LEU A 164 -4.80 -4.24 -0.92
CA LEU A 164 -3.90 -3.39 -1.70
C LEU A 164 -3.81 -3.76 -3.19
N SER A 165 -4.28 -4.95 -3.59
CA SER A 165 -4.28 -5.41 -5.00
C SER A 165 -5.04 -4.47 -5.94
N TYR A 166 -6.04 -3.74 -5.42
CA TYR A 166 -6.79 -2.74 -6.18
C TYR A 166 -5.97 -1.51 -6.55
N PHE A 167 -4.77 -1.36 -6.01
CA PHE A 167 -3.88 -0.21 -6.19
C PHE A 167 -2.59 -0.64 -6.88
N SER A 168 -2.09 0.16 -7.82
CA SER A 168 -0.87 -0.15 -8.57
C SER A 168 0.40 -0.12 -7.70
N TRP A 169 0.38 0.64 -6.62
CA TRP A 169 1.49 0.81 -5.67
C TRP A 169 1.36 -0.13 -4.46
N GLY A 170 0.36 -1.01 -4.43
CA GLY A 170 0.05 -1.85 -3.27
C GLY A 170 1.21 -2.73 -2.81
N ASP A 171 1.95 -3.34 -3.74
CA ASP A 171 3.10 -4.18 -3.42
C ASP A 171 4.24 -3.38 -2.78
N SER A 172 4.44 -2.14 -3.22
CA SER A 172 5.46 -1.24 -2.66
C SER A 172 5.24 -0.95 -1.18
N PHE A 173 3.98 -1.00 -0.69
CA PHE A 173 3.70 -0.84 0.74
C PHE A 173 4.33 -1.95 1.58
N PHE A 174 4.26 -3.20 1.12
CA PHE A 174 4.85 -4.32 1.83
C PHE A 174 6.38 -4.32 1.71
N ASP A 175 6.92 -3.92 0.56
CA ASP A 175 8.37 -3.78 0.36
C ASP A 175 8.96 -2.75 1.33
N VAL A 176 8.38 -1.55 1.39
CA VAL A 176 8.90 -0.45 2.22
C VAL A 176 8.78 -0.76 3.72
N ASN A 177 7.76 -1.53 4.11
CA ASN A 177 7.48 -1.85 5.52
C ASN A 177 7.90 -3.27 5.91
N ALA A 178 8.68 -3.99 5.09
CA ALA A 178 8.97 -5.41 5.31
C ALA A 178 9.59 -5.66 6.70
N GLU A 179 10.59 -4.86 7.08
CA GLU A 179 11.28 -4.98 8.36
C GLU A 179 10.36 -4.64 9.56
N LEU A 180 9.58 -3.57 9.44
CA LEU A 180 8.61 -3.16 10.46
C LEU A 180 7.53 -4.22 10.67
N LEU A 181 6.95 -4.74 9.59
CA LEU A 181 5.91 -5.77 9.64
C LEU A 181 6.45 -7.09 10.21
N GLU A 182 7.66 -7.49 9.81
CA GLU A 182 8.30 -8.68 10.39
C GLU A 182 8.58 -8.48 11.89
N GLY A 183 9.06 -7.30 12.29
CA GLY A 183 9.25 -6.96 13.70
C GLY A 183 7.96 -7.01 14.50
N TYR A 184 6.90 -6.36 14.02
CA TYR A 184 5.60 -6.35 14.69
C TYR A 184 4.96 -7.74 14.78
N SER A 185 5.18 -8.61 13.78
CA SER A 185 4.68 -9.99 13.83
C SER A 185 5.29 -10.83 14.95
N LYS A 186 6.46 -10.45 15.47
CA LYS A 186 7.15 -11.12 16.57
C LYS A 186 6.72 -10.60 17.95
N CYS A 187 5.98 -9.48 18.00
CA CYS A 187 5.48 -8.90 19.25
C CYS A 187 4.20 -9.62 19.70
N ALA A 188 4.02 -9.81 21.01
CA ALA A 188 2.81 -10.40 21.57
C ALA A 188 1.79 -9.35 22.05
N ASN A 189 2.27 -8.20 22.52
CA ASN A 189 1.42 -7.20 23.19
C ASN A 189 1.68 -5.77 22.67
N PRO A 190 0.76 -4.82 22.93
CA PRO A 190 0.92 -3.44 22.51
C PRO A 190 2.17 -2.75 23.08
N ALA A 191 2.62 -3.13 24.28
CA ALA A 191 3.81 -2.55 24.90
C ALA A 191 5.10 -2.95 24.17
N GLU A 192 5.20 -4.20 23.71
CA GLU A 192 6.30 -4.70 22.89
C GLU A 192 6.32 -4.04 21.52
N VAL A 193 5.15 -3.79 20.92
CA VAL A 193 5.04 -3.04 19.65
C VAL A 193 5.63 -1.64 19.81
N VAL A 194 5.27 -0.93 20.89
CA VAL A 194 5.83 0.40 21.20
C VAL A 194 7.33 0.34 21.47
N ALA A 195 7.80 -0.66 22.22
CA ALA A 195 9.21 -0.81 22.53
C ALA A 195 10.05 -1.13 21.27
N PHE A 196 9.54 -1.99 20.38
CA PHE A 196 10.17 -2.29 19.09
C PHE A 196 10.20 -1.03 18.21
N GLN A 197 9.08 -0.31 18.11
CA GLN A 197 9.01 0.94 17.36
C GLN A 197 10.04 1.97 17.85
N GLY A 198 10.19 2.13 19.18
CA GLY A 198 11.19 3.04 19.75
C GLY A 198 12.62 2.69 19.34
N LYS A 199 12.98 1.40 19.44
CA LYS A 199 14.31 0.91 19.03
C LYS A 199 14.56 1.09 17.54
N TYR A 200 13.56 0.85 16.70
CA TYR A 200 13.67 1.03 15.25
C TYR A 200 13.95 2.51 14.91
N VAL A 201 13.19 3.43 15.50
CA VAL A 201 13.38 4.88 15.28
C VAL A 201 14.75 5.36 15.74
N GLU A 202 15.23 4.87 16.89
CA GLU A 202 16.56 5.20 17.40
C GLU A 202 17.67 4.70 16.46
N THR A 203 17.55 3.46 15.97
CA THR A 203 18.49 2.86 15.02
C THR A 203 18.53 3.67 13.71
N GLU A 204 17.37 3.97 13.13
CA GLU A 204 17.28 4.79 11.91
C GLU A 204 17.80 6.22 12.11
N ALA A 205 17.65 6.79 13.32
CA ALA A 205 18.20 8.10 13.63
C ALA A 205 19.74 8.08 13.64
N VAL A 206 20.35 7.06 14.26
CA VAL A 206 21.81 6.87 14.28
C VAL A 206 22.34 6.63 12.87
N GLU A 207 21.73 5.72 12.11
CA GLU A 207 22.15 5.44 10.74
C GLU A 207 21.96 6.64 9.81
N SER A 208 20.84 7.37 9.95
CA SER A 208 20.63 8.59 9.17
C SER A 208 21.63 9.69 9.52
N ALA A 209 22.08 9.79 10.78
CA ALA A 209 23.12 10.73 11.17
C ALA A 209 24.47 10.34 10.53
N ALA A 210 24.84 9.06 10.60
CA ALA A 210 26.04 8.55 9.95
C ALA A 210 26.04 8.81 8.44
N ARG A 211 24.90 8.59 7.76
CA ARG A 211 24.74 8.91 6.32
C ARG A 211 24.91 10.40 6.00
N ARG A 212 24.52 11.30 6.90
CA ARG A 212 24.67 12.75 6.71
C ARG A 212 26.09 13.24 6.98
N GLU A 213 26.83 12.50 7.80
CA GLU A 213 28.22 12.80 8.16
C GLU A 213 29.22 12.34 7.08
N ILE A 214 28.76 11.57 6.09
CA ILE A 214 29.56 11.19 4.92
C ILE A 214 30.03 12.44 4.17
N ASP A 215 31.34 12.70 4.21
CA ASP A 215 31.98 13.75 3.42
C ASP A 215 32.12 13.30 1.97
N LEU A 216 31.20 13.78 1.12
CA LEU A 216 31.18 13.48 -0.31
C LEU A 216 32.45 13.94 -1.05
N ASN A 217 33.24 14.86 -0.49
CA ASN A 217 34.46 15.35 -1.13
C ASN A 217 35.68 14.43 -0.90
N ASN A 218 35.62 13.57 0.12
CA ASN A 218 36.72 12.70 0.53
C ASN A 218 36.36 11.20 0.46
N MET A 219 35.20 10.86 -0.11
CA MET A 219 34.75 9.48 -0.24
C MET A 219 35.32 8.85 -1.51
N ASP A 220 35.99 7.70 -1.38
CA ASP A 220 36.47 6.93 -2.53
C ASP A 220 35.27 6.41 -3.33
N LEU A 221 35.27 6.62 -4.65
CA LEU A 221 34.16 6.29 -5.55
C LEU A 221 33.90 4.78 -5.58
N MET A 222 34.91 3.97 -5.24
CA MET A 222 34.81 2.51 -5.16
C MET A 222 34.06 2.02 -3.91
N ASP A 223 33.98 2.83 -2.85
CA ASP A 223 33.24 2.50 -1.61
C ASP A 223 31.76 2.95 -1.67
N ALA A 224 31.35 3.61 -2.75
CA ALA A 224 30.00 4.13 -2.92
C ALA A 224 28.99 3.00 -3.24
N VAL A 225 28.20 2.61 -2.23
CA VAL A 225 27.05 1.71 -2.42
C VAL A 225 25.87 2.50 -3.02
N PRO A 226 25.07 1.94 -3.96
CA PRO A 226 23.90 2.61 -4.48
C PRO A 226 22.92 3.03 -3.37
N LEU A 227 22.51 4.30 -3.34
CA LEU A 227 21.58 4.82 -2.33
C LEU A 227 20.18 4.18 -2.39
N ASN A 228 19.88 3.42 -3.45
CA ASN A 228 18.61 2.75 -3.69
C ASN A 228 18.64 1.23 -3.41
N VAL A 229 19.64 0.71 -2.67
CA VAL A 229 19.61 -0.70 -2.25
C VAL A 229 18.37 -0.94 -1.39
N LYS A 230 17.46 -1.78 -1.90
CA LYS A 230 16.23 -2.16 -1.20
C LYS A 230 16.57 -2.86 0.13
N ARG A 231 16.22 -2.24 1.26
CA ARG A 231 16.23 -2.89 2.58
C ARG A 231 14.98 -3.76 2.73
N GLY A 232 15.16 -4.99 3.21
CA GLY A 232 14.06 -5.91 3.51
C GLY A 232 13.27 -6.34 2.27
N LYS A 233 13.70 -7.44 1.63
CA LYS A 233 12.73 -8.22 0.84
C LYS A 233 11.93 -9.04 1.84
N MET A 234 10.65 -8.71 2.05
CA MET A 234 9.74 -9.71 2.61
C MET A 234 9.83 -10.91 1.64
N ARG A 235 10.17 -12.10 2.15
CA ARG A 235 10.39 -13.28 1.29
C ARG A 235 9.13 -13.53 0.47
N SER A 236 9.08 -13.02 -0.75
CA SER A 236 8.07 -13.39 -1.72
C SER A 236 8.26 -14.87 -1.98
N ARG A 237 7.16 -15.62 -1.98
CA ARG A 237 7.11 -17.04 -2.35
C ARG A 237 7.71 -17.30 -3.74
N ASN A 238 7.87 -16.25 -4.54
CA ASN A 238 8.42 -16.33 -5.88
C ASN A 238 9.86 -15.82 -5.87
N LYS A 239 10.77 -16.69 -5.44
CA LYS A 239 12.11 -16.78 -6.03
C LYS A 239 11.85 -16.89 -7.53
N TRP A 240 12.14 -15.82 -8.26
CA TRP A 240 12.13 -15.69 -9.71
C TRP A 240 11.90 -17.04 -10.42
N LYS A 241 10.67 -17.29 -10.88
CA LYS A 241 10.46 -18.18 -12.01
C LYS A 241 10.99 -17.45 -13.25
N ASN A 242 12.31 -17.40 -13.32
CA ASN A 242 13.10 -17.19 -14.52
C ASN A 242 14.13 -18.33 -14.50
N GLU A 243 13.64 -19.57 -14.38
CA GLU A 243 14.19 -20.65 -15.18
C GLU A 243 13.36 -20.56 -16.47
N ASP A 244 14.04 -20.58 -17.61
CA ASP A 244 13.55 -20.50 -19.00
C ASP A 244 14.00 -19.21 -19.72
N GLY A 245 15.22 -19.27 -20.27
CA GLY A 245 15.61 -18.45 -21.44
C GLY A 245 16.89 -17.61 -21.33
N ARG A 246 17.88 -17.97 -20.49
CA ARG A 246 19.21 -17.31 -20.49
C ARG A 246 20.39 -18.26 -20.78
N ASP A 247 20.14 -19.55 -21.00
CA ASP A 247 21.24 -20.49 -21.29
C ASP A 247 21.54 -20.61 -22.80
N GLU A 248 20.70 -20.06 -23.68
CA GLU A 248 20.91 -20.15 -25.14
C GLU A 248 21.72 -18.99 -25.73
N LEU A 249 21.99 -17.92 -24.98
CA LEU A 249 22.74 -16.75 -25.47
C LEU A 249 24.21 -16.73 -25.02
N GLU A 250 24.56 -17.47 -23.97
CA GLU A 250 25.96 -17.58 -23.51
C GLU A 250 26.72 -18.67 -24.31
N GLU A 251 26.02 -19.71 -24.79
CA GLU A 251 26.64 -20.75 -25.64
C GLU A 251 26.98 -20.22 -27.06
N GLU A 252 26.17 -19.32 -27.63
CA GLU A 252 26.44 -18.72 -28.95
C GLU A 252 27.65 -17.76 -28.92
N GLU A 253 27.87 -17.03 -27.81
CA GLU A 253 29.03 -16.12 -27.68
C GLU A 253 30.35 -16.89 -27.45
N GLU A 254 30.32 -18.05 -26.79
CA GLU A 254 31.50 -18.89 -26.59
C GLU A 254 31.95 -19.62 -27.87
N GLU A 255 31.02 -20.02 -28.75
CA GLU A 255 31.34 -20.64 -30.04
C GLU A 255 32.00 -19.67 -31.03
N GLU A 256 31.54 -18.41 -31.08
CA GLU A 256 32.15 -17.38 -31.94
C GLU A 256 33.57 -16.98 -31.49
N GLU A 257 33.85 -16.99 -30.18
CA GLU A 257 35.21 -16.75 -29.66
C GLU A 257 36.20 -17.89 -29.94
N GLU A 258 35.72 -19.15 -29.98
CA GLU A 258 36.55 -20.32 -30.31
C GLU A 258 36.88 -20.35 -31.81
N GLU A 259 35.93 -19.97 -32.67
CA GLU A 259 36.11 -19.94 -34.12
C GLU A 259 37.06 -18.79 -34.56
N THR A 260 36.98 -17.64 -33.90
CA THR A 260 37.90 -16.51 -34.14
C THR A 260 39.33 -16.81 -33.66
N LYS A 261 39.51 -17.52 -32.54
CA LYS A 261 40.84 -17.96 -32.06
C LYS A 261 41.49 -19.00 -32.99
N LYS A 262 40.70 -19.91 -33.57
CA LYS A 262 41.19 -20.90 -34.56
C LYS A 262 41.63 -20.23 -35.87
N GLN A 263 40.86 -19.25 -36.36
CA GLN A 263 41.22 -18.51 -37.58
C GLN A 263 42.48 -17.65 -37.39
N LEU A 264 42.72 -17.10 -36.20
CA LEU A 264 43.94 -16.34 -35.91
C LEU A 264 45.19 -17.25 -35.85
N ALA A 265 45.05 -18.46 -35.29
CA ALA A 265 46.14 -19.43 -35.21
C ALA A 265 46.53 -20.03 -36.57
N GLU A 266 45.58 -20.17 -37.50
CA GLU A 266 45.87 -20.60 -38.88
C GLU A 266 46.57 -19.51 -39.70
N LEU A 267 46.32 -18.22 -39.43
CA LEU A 267 47.07 -17.14 -40.07
C LEU A 267 48.53 -17.07 -39.60
N GLU A 268 48.77 -17.25 -38.30
CA GLU A 268 50.11 -17.17 -37.71
C GLU A 268 51.04 -18.35 -38.08
N THR A 269 50.50 -19.45 -38.60
CA THR A 269 51.29 -20.61 -39.03
C THR A 269 51.69 -20.58 -40.51
N SER A 270 51.28 -19.55 -41.25
CA SER A 270 51.57 -19.39 -42.69
C SER A 270 52.75 -18.46 -43.01
N ASP A 271 53.32 -17.76 -42.01
CA ASP A 271 54.43 -16.81 -42.19
C ASP A 271 55.83 -17.37 -41.85
N ASP A 272 55.95 -18.67 -41.48
CA ASP A 272 57.23 -19.35 -41.21
C ASP A 272 57.60 -20.40 -42.28
N ALA A 273 57.34 -20.09 -43.55
CA ALA A 273 57.82 -20.88 -44.69
C ALA A 273 58.25 -20.02 -45.88
N GLU A 274 59.29 -19.20 -45.70
CA GLU A 274 60.27 -18.90 -46.77
C GLU A 274 61.66 -18.53 -46.22
#